data_AF-A0AA38ARN7-F1
#
_entry.id   AF-A0AA38ARN7-F1
#
_cell.length_a   1.000
_cell.length_b   1.000
_cell.length_c   1.000
_cell.angle_alpha   90.00
_cell.angle_beta   90.00
_cell.angle_gamma   90.00
#
_symmetry.space_group_name_H-M   'P 1'
#
loop_
_entity.id
_entity.type
_entity.pdbx_description
1 polymer ?
#
loop_
_entity_poly.entity_id
_entity_poly.type
_entity_poly.pdbx_seq_one_letter_code
_entity_poly.pdbx_strand_id
1 'polypeptide(L)'
;WENGGPTELHNLVLLCPYHHRAHHRGDITITGPPHQLTVVDSDGDPLTSRSLARPPNHPPPDVPPCRGPIGERAQWKWYHPFEPKAPPDN
;
A
#
# COMPACT_ATOMS: atom_id res chain seq x y z
N TRP A 1 -25.98 5.55 1.47
CA TRP A 1 -26.04 4.16 1.95
C TRP A 1 -25.83 4.16 3.47
N GLU A 2 -26.18 3.10 4.21
CA GLU A 2 -26.62 3.11 5.62
C GLU A 2 -27.97 3.82 5.87
N ASN A 3 -28.16 5.05 5.38
CA ASN A 3 -29.39 5.83 5.61
C ASN A 3 -30.45 5.74 4.49
N GLY A 4 -30.39 4.72 3.62
CA GLY A 4 -31.42 4.49 2.59
C GLY A 4 -31.51 5.52 1.44
N GLY A 5 -30.59 6.47 1.34
CA GLY A 5 -30.55 7.45 0.25
C GLY A 5 -30.21 6.87 -1.13
N PRO A 6 -30.52 7.60 -2.22
CA PRO A 6 -30.26 7.17 -3.60
C PRO A 6 -28.76 7.02 -3.89
N THR A 7 -28.42 6.15 -4.84
CA THR A 7 -27.05 6.02 -5.37
C THR A 7 -26.80 7.11 -6.40
N GLU A 8 -26.24 8.22 -5.95
CA GLU A 8 -25.86 9.33 -6.81
C GLU A 8 -24.36 9.23 -7.15
N LEU A 9 -24.03 9.12 -8.45
CA LEU A 9 -22.63 9.04 -8.92
C LEU A 9 -21.77 10.22 -8.44
N HIS A 10 -22.38 11.40 -8.28
CA HIS A 10 -21.71 12.59 -7.77
C HIS A 10 -21.37 12.51 -6.28
N ASN A 11 -21.82 11.49 -5.56
CA ASN A 11 -21.47 11.26 -4.15
C ASN A 11 -20.51 10.05 -4.00
N LEU A 12 -19.96 9.55 -5.11
CA LEU A 12 -19.07 8.39 -5.12
C LEU A 12 -17.64 8.80 -5.47
N VAL A 13 -16.68 8.18 -4.77
CA VAL A 13 -15.25 8.27 -5.06
C VAL A 13 -14.65 6.88 -5.16
N LEU A 14 -13.71 6.69 -6.09
CA LEU A 14 -12.97 5.43 -6.21
C LEU A 14 -11.73 5.49 -5.32
N LEU A 15 -11.54 4.46 -4.50
CA LEU A 15 -10.37 4.30 -3.64
C LEU A 15 -9.64 3.00 -3.99
N CYS A 16 -8.31 3.02 -3.92
CA CYS A 16 -7.54 1.78 -4.01
C CYS A 16 -7.74 0.92 -2.75
N PRO A 17 -7.42 -0.40 -2.79
CA PRO A 17 -7.66 -1.30 -1.65
C PRO A 17 -7.02 -0.86 -0.33
N TYR A 18 -5.92 -0.11 -0.40
CA TYR A 18 -5.26 0.46 0.77
C TYR A 18 -6.08 1.61 1.37
N HIS A 19 -6.37 2.65 0.60
CA HIS A 19 -7.13 3.81 1.09
C HIS A 19 -8.58 3.47 1.45
N HIS A 20 -9.17 2.46 0.79
CA HIS A 20 -10.48 1.96 1.18
C HIS A 20 -10.45 1.37 2.59
N ARG A 21 -9.43 0.59 2.94
CA ARG A 21 -9.25 0.08 4.31
C ARG A 21 -8.95 1.19 5.31
N ALA A 22 -8.12 2.16 4.94
CA ALA A 22 -7.80 3.31 5.79
C ALA A 22 -9.05 4.11 6.15
N HIS A 23 -9.94 4.36 5.17
CA HIS A 23 -11.22 5.01 5.40
C HIS A 23 -12.11 4.20 6.37
N HIS A 24 -12.24 2.88 6.15
CA HIS A 24 -13.03 2.00 7.03
C HIS A 24 -12.46 1.91 8.46
N ARG A 25 -11.15 2.15 8.65
CA ARG A 25 -10.51 2.18 9.97
C ARG A 25 -10.62 3.53 10.68
N GLY A 26 -10.99 4.59 9.96
CA GLY A 26 -10.94 5.97 10.46
C GLY A 26 -9.55 6.59 10.43
N ASP A 27 -8.59 5.96 9.73
CA ASP A 27 -7.23 6.51 9.57
C ASP A 27 -7.24 7.75 8.64
N ILE A 28 -8.25 7.86 7.78
CA ILE A 28 -8.50 9.02 6.93
C ILE A 28 -9.98 9.39 6.92
N THR A 29 -10.28 10.69 6.83
CA THR A 29 -11.63 11.22 6.63
C THR A 29 -11.71 11.93 5.28
N ILE A 30 -12.72 11.60 4.47
CA ILE A 30 -12.93 12.17 3.13
C ILE A 30 -14.20 13.02 3.16
N THR A 31 -14.09 14.29 2.78
CA THR A 31 -15.22 15.22 2.73
C THR A 31 -15.25 16.01 1.42
N GLY A 32 -16.42 16.58 1.12
CA GLY A 32 -16.66 17.40 -0.07
C GLY A 32 -17.11 16.61 -1.30
N PRO A 33 -17.42 17.31 -2.40
CA PRO A 33 -17.80 16.68 -3.66
C PRO A 33 -16.59 16.03 -4.34
N PRO A 34 -16.77 15.02 -5.22
CA PRO A 34 -15.69 14.28 -5.88
C PRO A 34 -14.68 15.14 -6.66
N HIS A 35 -15.09 16.32 -7.14
CA HIS A 35 -14.20 17.25 -7.85
C HIS A 35 -13.44 18.21 -6.93
N GLN A 36 -13.72 18.22 -5.62
CA GLN A 36 -13.10 19.09 -4.63
C GLN A 36 -12.98 18.36 -3.29
N LEU A 37 -12.36 17.19 -3.33
CA LEU A 37 -12.19 16.37 -2.14
C LEU A 37 -11.19 16.99 -1.17
N THR A 38 -11.55 16.97 0.11
CA THR A 38 -10.63 17.19 1.21
C THR A 38 -10.42 15.86 1.91
N VAL A 39 -9.15 15.45 2.06
CA VAL A 39 -8.77 14.26 2.80
C VAL A 39 -7.91 14.69 3.97
N VAL A 40 -8.29 14.29 5.17
CA VAL A 40 -7.51 14.51 6.40
C VAL A 40 -7.12 13.18 7.02
N ASP A 41 -6.03 13.14 7.78
CA ASP A 41 -5.68 11.97 8.59
C ASP A 41 -6.51 11.90 9.90
N SER A 42 -6.17 10.96 10.77
CA SER A 42 -6.83 10.75 12.05
C SER A 42 -6.65 11.91 13.04
N ASP A 43 -5.59 12.72 12.87
CA ASP A 43 -5.32 13.90 13.70
C ASP A 43 -6.01 15.16 13.16
N GLY A 44 -6.61 15.06 11.96
CA GLY A 44 -7.31 16.15 11.28
C GLY A 44 -6.42 16.97 10.34
N ASP A 45 -5.17 16.54 10.12
CA ASP A 45 -4.23 17.24 9.25
C ASP A 45 -4.53 16.94 7.77
N PRO A 46 -4.56 17.97 6.88
CA PRO A 46 -4.81 17.76 5.46
C PRO A 46 -3.73 16.90 4.78
N LEU A 47 -4.17 15.80 4.19
CA LEU A 47 -3.33 14.95 3.35
C LEU A 47 -3.26 15.54 1.93
N THR A 48 -2.05 15.73 1.44
CA THR A 48 -1.79 16.16 0.07
C THR A 48 -1.30 14.99 -0.76
N SER A 49 -1.35 15.09 -2.09
CA SER A 49 -0.76 14.10 -3.01
C SER A 49 0.77 14.04 -2.95
N ARG A 50 1.41 14.88 -2.13
CA ARG A 50 2.86 14.91 -1.97
C ARG A 50 3.31 13.70 -1.16
N SER A 51 4.46 13.16 -1.53
CA SER A 51 5.16 12.17 -0.73
C SER A 51 5.44 12.71 0.68
N LEU A 52 5.11 11.92 1.70
CA LEU A 52 5.57 12.15 3.07
C LEU A 52 7.06 11.87 3.24
N ALA A 53 7.68 11.17 2.29
CA ALA A 53 9.11 10.92 2.30
C ALA A 53 9.84 12.26 2.23
N ARG A 54 10.50 12.61 3.33
CA ARG A 54 11.38 13.77 3.38
C ARG A 54 12.70 13.37 2.72
N PRO A 55 13.19 14.12 1.72
CA PRO A 55 14.54 13.92 1.23
C PRO A 55 15.53 13.95 2.40
N PRO A 56 16.54 13.05 2.44
CA PRO A 56 17.59 13.13 3.44
C PRO A 56 18.24 14.52 3.41
N ASN A 57 18.33 15.18 4.57
CA ASN A 57 18.99 16.47 4.74
C ASN A 57 20.46 16.34 5.17
N HIS A 58 20.98 15.12 5.19
CA HIS A 58 22.35 14.77 5.57
C HIS A 58 22.96 13.86 4.50
N PRO A 59 24.31 13.85 4.36
CA PRO A 59 24.97 12.88 3.50
C PRO A 59 24.57 11.44 3.91
N PRO A 60 24.59 10.49 2.97
CA PRO A 60 24.43 9.08 3.30
C PRO A 60 25.40 8.70 4.42
N PRO A 61 25.01 7.80 5.34
CA PRO A 61 25.90 7.36 6.40
C PRO A 61 27.15 6.72 5.78
N ASP A 62 28.32 6.97 6.38
CA ASP A 62 29.58 6.37 5.97
C ASP A 62 29.64 4.91 6.43
N VAL A 63 28.89 4.06 5.73
CA VAL A 63 28.82 2.61 5.97
C VAL A 63 29.43 1.87 4.78
N PRO A 64 30.19 0.78 5.03
CA PRO A 64 30.66 -0.09 3.96
C PRO A 64 29.49 -0.59 3.10
N PRO A 65 29.70 -0.81 1.79
CA PRO A 65 28.68 -1.42 0.94
C PRO A 65 28.14 -2.71 1.56
N CYS A 66 26.83 -2.94 1.43
CA CYS A 66 26.23 -4.22 1.77
C CYS A 66 27.02 -5.33 1.09
N ARG A 67 27.62 -6.23 1.89
CA ARG A 67 28.37 -7.36 1.34
C ARG A 67 27.41 -8.19 0.50
N GLY A 68 27.80 -8.46 -0.74
CA GLY A 68 27.06 -9.38 -1.60
C GLY A 68 26.96 -10.77 -0.97
N PRO A 69 26.03 -11.61 -1.45
CA PRO A 69 25.94 -12.99 -0.98
C PRO A 69 27.29 -13.69 -1.20
N ILE A 70 27.76 -14.42 -0.18
CA ILE A 70 29.04 -15.14 -0.20
C ILE A 70 29.01 -16.43 -1.05
N GLY A 71 27.91 -16.69 -1.76
CA GLY A 71 27.71 -17.92 -2.51
C GLY A 71 27.57 -19.18 -1.63
N GLU A 72 27.24 -19.01 -0.35
CA GLU A 72 26.98 -20.14 0.55
C GLU A 72 25.82 -21.02 0.04
N ARG A 73 25.85 -22.30 0.42
CA ARG A 73 24.79 -23.24 0.04
C ARG A 73 23.47 -22.80 0.67
N ALA A 74 22.44 -22.67 -0.16
CA ALA A 74 21.08 -22.46 0.32
C ALA A 74 20.68 -23.54 1.34
N GLN A 75 20.23 -23.12 2.51
CA GLN A 75 19.64 -24.02 3.50
C GLN A 75 18.16 -24.23 3.19
N TRP A 76 17.86 -25.34 2.53
CA TRP A 76 16.51 -25.69 2.10
C TRP A 76 15.58 -26.21 3.23
N LYS A 77 15.98 -26.07 4.50
CA LYS A 77 15.26 -26.66 5.65
C LYS A 77 13.76 -26.27 5.69
N TRP A 78 13.42 -25.11 5.15
CA TRP A 78 12.06 -24.57 5.15
C TRP A 78 11.45 -24.41 3.76
N TYR A 79 12.09 -24.93 2.70
CA TYR A 79 11.61 -24.81 1.33
C TYR A 79 11.70 -26.15 0.61
N HIS A 80 10.54 -26.64 0.16
CA HIS A 80 10.44 -27.78 -0.75
C HIS A 80 10.31 -27.22 -2.17
N PRO A 81 11.29 -27.47 -3.06
CA PRO A 81 11.17 -27.09 -4.46
C PRO A 81 9.92 -27.70 -5.10
N PHE A 82 9.27 -26.96 -5.98
CA PHE A 82 8.17 -27.47 -6.78
C PHE A 82 8.69 -28.52 -7.77
N GLU A 83 8.12 -29.72 -7.74
CA GLU A 83 8.33 -30.76 -8.75
C GLU A 83 7.13 -30.79 -9.70
N PRO A 84 7.30 -30.48 -11.00
CA PRO A 84 6.21 -30.56 -11.96
C PRO A 84 5.76 -32.02 -12.14
N LYS A 85 4.44 -32.24 -12.16
CA LYS A 85 3.86 -33.55 -12.46
C LYS A 85 4.10 -33.91 -13.92
N ALA A 86 4.43 -35.19 -14.20
CA ALA A 86 4.50 -35.70 -15.56
C ALA A 86 3.17 -35.48 -16.32
N PRO A 87 3.22 -35.16 -17.62
CA PRO A 87 2.01 -35.08 -18.44
C PRO A 87 1.25 -36.42 -18.44
N PRO A 88 -0.09 -36.41 -18.55
CA PRO A 88 -0.88 -37.64 -18.63
C PRO A 88 -0.55 -38.43 -19.91
N ASP A 89 -0.65 -39.75 -19.83
CA ASP A 89 -0.54 -40.65 -21.00
C ASP A 89 -1.75 -40.44 -21.94
N ASN A 90 -1.52 -40.59 -23.25
CA ASN A 90 -2.50 -40.40 -24.32
C ASN A 90 -3.40 -41.63 -24.52
#